data_AF-A0A8J7QMJ1-F1
#
_entry.id   AF-A0A8J7QMJ1-F1
#
_cell.length_a   1.000
_cell.length_b   1.000
_cell.length_c   1.000
_cell.angle_alpha   90.00
_cell.angle_beta   90.00
_cell.angle_gamma   90.00
#
_symmetry.space_group_name_H-M   'P 1'
#
loop_
_entity.id
_entity.type
_entity.pdbx_description
1 polymer ?
#
loop_
_entity_poly.entity_id
_entity_poly.type
_entity_poly.pdbx_seq_one_letter_code
_entity_poly.pdbx_strand_id
1 'polypeptide(L)' 'MHPPYNIIAESFLPSIRGLVAHELSRREISQGRIASLMGITQPAVSQLLTKTPRLHRKKLREIGVDEQDMDRYAAVLC' A
#
# COMPACT_ATOMS: atom_id res chain seq x y z
N MET A 1 7.08 19.79 -12.83
CA MET A 1 6.06 18.80 -13.23
C MET A 1 6.66 17.42 -13.01
N HIS A 2 6.08 16.60 -12.13
CA HIS A 2 6.51 15.19 -12.04
C HIS A 2 5.97 14.44 -13.26
N PRO A 3 6.81 13.75 -14.04
CA PRO A 3 6.34 12.88 -15.11
C PRO A 3 5.33 11.87 -14.56
N PRO A 4 4.33 11.44 -15.34
CA PRO A 4 3.33 10.46 -14.89
C PRO A 4 3.97 9.19 -14.30
N TYR A 5 5.08 8.73 -14.88
CA TYR A 5 5.85 7.60 -14.37
C TYR A 5 6.34 7.81 -12.92
N ASN A 6 6.89 8.99 -12.60
CA ASN A 6 7.36 9.29 -11.24
C ASN A 6 6.20 9.33 -10.25
N ILE A 7 5.04 9.85 -10.64
CA ILE A 7 3.84 9.84 -9.78
C ILE A 7 3.46 8.39 -9.43
N ILE A 8 3.47 7.50 -10.42
CA ILE A 8 3.18 6.08 -10.18
C ILE A 8 4.23 5.44 -9.27
N ALA A 9 5.51 5.59 -9.59
CA ALA A 9 6.60 4.92 -8.91
C ALA A 9 6.82 5.42 -7.47
N GLU A 10 6.69 6.73 -7.25
CA GLU A 10 7.08 7.38 -5.99
C GLU A 10 5.88 7.67 -5.08
N SER A 11 4.66 7.79 -5.63
CA SER A 11 3.46 8.12 -4.86
C SER A 11 2.44 6.98 -4.82
N PHE A 12 2.00 6.49 -5.99
CA PHE A 12 0.94 5.48 -6.07
C PHE A 12 1.40 4.14 -5.50
N LEU A 13 2.44 3.53 -6.07
CA LEU A 13 2.89 2.18 -5.71
C LEU A 13 3.27 2.04 -4.23
N PRO A 14 4.02 2.98 -3.61
CA PRO A 14 4.33 2.89 -2.19
C PRO A 14 3.09 2.98 -1.30
N SER A 15 2.11 3.81 -1.69
CA SER A 15 0.90 4.02 -0.89
C SER A 15 -0.05 2.83 -0.99
N ILE A 16 -0.27 2.27 -2.19
CA ILE A 16 -1.13 1.10 -2.34
C ILE A 16 -0.52 -0.15 -1.68
N ARG A 17 0.81 -0.34 -1.77
CA ARG A 17 1.51 -1.41 -1.02
C ARG A 17 1.30 -1.28 0.48
N GLY A 18 1.31 -0.04 0.98
CA GLY A 18 0.99 0.24 2.38
C GLY A 18 -0.42 -0.21 2.76
N LEU A 19 -1.42 0.11 1.94
CA LEU A 19 -2.79 -0.34 2.17
C LEU A 19 -2.94 -1.85 2.16
N VAL A 20 -2.33 -2.53 1.18
CA VAL A 20 -2.32 -3.99 1.08
C VAL A 20 -1.68 -4.62 2.32
N ALA A 21 -0.53 -4.11 2.77
CA ALA A 21 0.14 -4.62 3.97
C ALA A 21 -0.75 -4.48 5.22
N HIS A 22 -1.44 -3.35 5.38
CA HIS A 22 -2.37 -3.13 6.48
C HIS A 22 -3.61 -4.02 6.41
N GLU A 23 -4.15 -4.24 5.21
CA GLU A 23 -5.29 -5.13 4.99
C GLU A 23 -4.93 -6.57 5.38
N LEU A 24 -3.80 -7.08 4.91
CA LEU A 24 -3.31 -8.41 5.26
C LEU A 24 -3.00 -8.54 6.75
N SER A 25 -2.41 -7.50 7.37
CA SER A 25 -2.15 -7.48 8.81
C SER A 25 -3.45 -7.48 9.63
N ARG A 26 -4.51 -6.81 9.15
CA ARG A 26 -5.83 -6.82 9.80
C ARG A 26 -6.51 -8.19 9.74
N ARG A 27 -6.14 -9.02 8.76
CA ARG A 27 -6.53 -10.43 8.64
C ARG A 27 -5.65 -11.37 9.48
N GLU A 28 -4.88 -10.83 10.43
CA GLU A 28 -3.99 -11.55 11.35
C GLU A 28 -2.86 -12.34 10.66
N ILE A 29 -2.51 -11.96 9.43
CA ILE A 29 -1.39 -12.58 8.69
C ILE A 29 -0.07 -12.03 9.25
N SER A 30 0.86 -12.92 9.58
CA SER A 30 2.17 -12.54 10.11
C SER A 30 3.00 -11.76 9.08
N GLN A 31 3.86 -10.83 9.55
CA GLN A 31 4.70 -10.02 8.64
C GLN A 31 5.58 -10.87 7.72
N GLY A 32 6.09 -12.00 8.20
CA GLY A 32 6.86 -12.94 7.37
C GLY A 32 6.01 -13.54 6.24
N ARG A 33 4.75 -13.90 6.52
CA ARG A 33 3.83 -14.41 5.49
C ARG A 33 3.41 -13.30 4.51
N ILE A 34 3.16 -12.09 4.99
CA ILE A 34 2.89 -10.91 4.14
C ILE A 34 4.08 -10.66 3.20
N ALA A 35 5.30 -10.74 3.70
CA ALA A 35 6.52 -10.57 2.90
C ALA A 35 6.59 -11.59 1.75
N SER A 36 6.32 -12.86 2.05
CA SER A 36 6.24 -13.91 1.03
C SER A 36 5.14 -13.65 0.00
N LEU A 37 3.95 -13.22 0.43
CA LEU A 37 2.83 -12.93 -0.48
C LEU A 37 3.11 -11.74 -1.40
N MET A 38 3.74 -10.70 -0.87
CA MET A 38 4.03 -9.46 -1.60
C MET A 38 5.35 -9.52 -2.40
N GLY A 39 6.14 -10.59 -2.27
CA GLY A 39 7.45 -10.70 -2.92
C GLY A 39 8.47 -9.66 -2.45
N ILE A 40 8.40 -9.26 -1.18
CA ILE A 40 9.31 -8.29 -0.56
C ILE A 40 9.92 -8.86 0.73
N THR A 41 10.83 -8.12 1.36
CA THR A 41 11.46 -8.56 2.62
C THR A 41 10.55 -8.26 3.83
N GLN A 42 10.68 -9.04 4.92
CA GLN A 42 9.97 -8.76 6.16
C GLN A 42 10.27 -7.34 6.73
N PRO A 43 11.51 -6.83 6.71
CA PRO A 43 11.77 -5.44 7.07
C PRO A 43 11.02 -4.41 6.20
N ALA A 44 10.85 -4.68 4.90
CA ALA A 44 10.06 -3.81 4.03
C ALA A 44 8.57 -3.79 4.43
N VAL A 45 8.01 -4.94 4.81
CA VAL A 45 6.65 -5.01 5.39
C VAL A 45 6.56 -4.19 6.68
N SER A 46 7.49 -4.36 7.60
CA SER A 46 7.55 -3.59 8.85
C SER A 46 7.57 -2.07 8.58
N GLN A 47 8.36 -1.64 7.59
CA GLN A 47 8.42 -0.24 7.17
C GLN A 47 7.09 0.26 6.58
N LEU A 48 6.39 -0.55 5.79
CA LEU A 48 5.06 -0.21 5.26
C LEU A 48 4.03 -0.03 6.39
N LEU A 49 4.10 -0.88 7.41
CA LEU A 49 3.20 -0.87 8.58
C LEU A 49 3.49 0.26 9.58
N THR A 50 4.68 0.87 9.53
CA THR A 50 5.04 2.02 10.39
C THR A 50 4.14 3.23 10.12
N LYS A 51 3.70 3.40 8.87
CA LYS A 51 2.78 4.47 8.46
C LYS A 51 1.34 3.99 8.61
N THR A 52 0.45 4.80 9.16
CA THR A 52 -0.97 4.41 9.32
C THR A 52 -1.68 4.22 7.97
N PRO A 53 -2.73 3.37 7.90
CA PRO A 53 -3.55 3.22 6.68
C PRO A 53 -4.09 4.55 6.17
N ARG A 54 -4.48 5.45 7.09
CA ARG A 54 -4.98 6.80 6.78
C ARG A 54 -3.96 7.65 6.04
N LEU A 55 -2.66 7.52 6.35
CA LEU A 55 -1.62 8.26 5.65
C LEU A 55 -1.48 7.79 4.20
N HIS A 56 -1.56 6.48 3.97
CA HIS A 56 -1.53 5.89 2.62
C HIS A 56 -2.75 6.32 1.78
N ARG A 57 -3.96 6.30 2.37
CA ARG A 57 -5.18 6.83 1.71
C ARG A 57 -5.06 8.31 1.36
N LYS A 58 -4.54 9.13 2.27
CA LYS A 58 -4.33 10.56 2.03
C LYS A 58 -3.46 10.80 0.79
N LYS A 59 -2.34 10.09 0.66
CA LYS A 59 -1.43 10.21 -0.48
C LYS A 59 -2.05 9.78 -1.82
N LEU A 60 -2.85 8.72 -1.80
CA LEU A 60 -3.58 8.27 -2.99
C LEU A 60 -4.63 9.32 -3.42
N ARG A 61 -5.30 9.95 -2.45
CA ARG A 61 -6.24 11.04 -2.72
C ARG A 61 -5.55 12.27 -3.32
N GLU A 62 -4.36 12.63 -2.86
CA GLU A 62 -3.57 13.76 -3.38
C GLU A 62 -3.19 13.61 -4.85
N ILE A 63 -3.14 12.37 -5.37
CA ILE A 63 -2.88 12.08 -6.78
C ILE A 63 -4.15 11.71 -7.57
N GLY A 64 -5.33 11.95 -7.00
CA GLY A 64 -6.61 11.81 -7.69
C GLY A 64 -7.24 10.41 -7.66
N VAL A 65 -6.77 9.49 -6.82
CA VAL A 65 -7.44 8.20 -6.61
C VAL A 65 -8.55 8.39 -5.59
N ASP A 66 -9.77 7.97 -5.91
CA ASP A 66 -10.91 8.03 -4.98
C ASP A 66 -10.93 6.83 -4.01
N GLU A 67 -11.77 6.91 -2.98
CA GLU A 67 -11.84 5.86 -1.95
C GLU A 67 -12.39 4.52 -2.47
N GLN A 68 -13.30 4.54 -3.43
CA GLN A 68 -13.88 3.31 -3.99
C GLN A 68 -12.82 2.53 -4.74
N ASP A 69 -12.00 3.23 -5.53
CA ASP A 69 -10.86 2.66 -6.23
C ASP A 69 -9.80 2.15 -5.25
N MET A 70 -9.48 2.89 -4.18
CA MET A 70 -8.53 2.43 -3.16
C MET A 70 -8.96 1.11 -2.54
N ASP A 71 -10.22 1.01 -2.13
CA ASP A 71 -10.76 -0.19 -1.49
C ASP A 71 -10.84 -1.35 -2.49
N ARG A 72 -11.23 -1.08 -3.75
CA ARG A 72 -11.20 -2.06 -4.84
C ARG A 72 -9.79 -2.60 -5.10
N TYR A 73 -8.80 -1.72 -5.19
CA TYR A 73 -7.40 -2.12 -5.42
C TYR A 73 -6.86 -2.93 -4.24
N ALA A 74 -7.12 -2.51 -3.01
CA ALA A 74 -6.72 -3.27 -1.83
C ALA A 74 -7.37 -4.67 -1.81
N ALA A 75 -8.66 -4.77 -2.17
CA ALA A 75 -9.38 -6.05 -2.22
C ALA A 75 -8.85 -6.99 -3.31
N VAL A 76 -8.55 -6.50 -4.52
CA VAL A 76 -8.01 -7.31 -5.62
C VAL A 76 -6.59 -7.80 -5.34
N LEU A 77 -5.81 -7.01 -4.58
CA LEU A 77 -4.41 -7.30 -4.29
C LEU A 77 -4.18 -8.12 -3.00
N CYS A 78 -5.23 -8.47 -2.25
CA CYS A 78 -5.16 -9.22 -0.98
C CYS A 78 -5.92 -10.55 -1.04
#